data_AF-A0A9X8YAA6-F1
#
_entry.id   AF-A0A9X8YAA6-F1
#
_cell.length_a   1.000
_cell.length_b   1.000
_cell.length_c   1.000
_cell.angle_alpha   90.00
_cell.angle_beta   90.00
_cell.angle_gamma   90.00
#
_symmetry.space_group_name_H-M   'P 1'
#
loop_
_entity.id
_entity.type
_entity.pdbx_description
1 polymer ?
#
loop_
_entity_poly.entity_id
_entity_poly.type
_entity_poly.pdbx_seq_one_letter_code
_entity_poly.pdbx_strand_id
1 'polypeptide(L)'
;MGTITRINTRLNLEWEAQHAHENADHGTAGFITGDEYLAFLSNSDQATLHDCLQDAVSGNSTVERALLHYFQGMAVNAARTCKGLRYLKSIGQQDEALTIAVHALWETIKTYPLQRTSSVTGNLQMEMLKRITRSVSAKLPQIMAEQTYGDFEIAESIHSESCTSAPMEAHPMECRPHEESIGSPWIEVMRVLEWSVKTHALSVSEAKLLGQYTSATTKERHKLADELAMSSSELSDKISVLKRRLARRLASAGVERGSLM
;
A
#
# COMPACT_ATOMS: atom_id res chain seq x y z
N MET A 1 -13.44 -17.83 -4.87
CA MET A 1 -12.20 -18.40 -5.45
C MET A 1 -11.15 -17.30 -5.49
N GLY A 2 -10.04 -17.45 -4.77
CA GLY A 2 -9.01 -16.40 -4.71
C GLY A 2 -8.17 -16.41 -5.98
N THR A 3 -7.96 -15.24 -6.59
CA THR A 3 -7.01 -15.06 -7.69
C THR A 3 -5.63 -15.46 -7.19
N ILE A 4 -5.10 -16.59 -7.66
CA ILE A 4 -3.72 -16.97 -7.41
C ILE A 4 -2.86 -16.04 -8.27
N THR A 5 -2.23 -15.08 -7.62
CA THR A 5 -1.30 -14.11 -8.21
C THR A 5 -0.03 -14.78 -8.73
N ARG A 6 0.55 -14.26 -9.82
CA ARG A 6 1.70 -14.88 -10.50
C ARG A 6 2.91 -15.16 -9.60
N ILE A 7 3.19 -14.26 -8.66
CA ILE A 7 4.33 -14.38 -7.74
C ILE A 7 4.13 -15.52 -6.72
N ASN A 8 2.91 -15.73 -6.22
CA ASN A 8 2.57 -16.83 -5.31
C ASN A 8 2.82 -18.19 -5.97
N THR A 9 2.34 -18.36 -7.21
CA THR A 9 2.60 -19.56 -8.01
C THR A 9 4.09 -19.78 -8.22
N ARG A 10 4.84 -18.72 -8.55
CA ARG A 10 6.28 -18.81 -8.77
C ARG A 10 7.03 -19.24 -7.52
N LEU A 11 6.70 -18.67 -6.35
CA LEU A 11 7.33 -19.05 -5.07
C LEU A 11 7.08 -20.52 -4.73
N ASN A 12 5.88 -21.04 -5.00
CA ASN A 12 5.55 -22.44 -4.74
C ASN A 12 6.28 -23.37 -5.71
N LEU A 13 6.31 -23.04 -7.01
CA LEU A 13 7.03 -23.84 -8.00
C LEU A 13 8.54 -23.85 -7.75
N GLU A 14 9.10 -22.71 -7.35
CA GLU A 14 10.51 -22.62 -6.95
C GLU A 14 10.80 -23.46 -5.71
N TRP A 15 9.92 -23.40 -4.70
CA TRP A 15 10.05 -24.20 -3.49
C TRP A 15 10.10 -25.69 -3.81
N GLU A 16 9.11 -26.20 -4.55
CA GLU A 16 9.01 -27.60 -4.96
C GLU A 16 10.23 -28.04 -5.78
N ALA A 17 10.70 -27.18 -6.70
CA ALA A 17 11.79 -27.53 -7.60
C ALA A 17 13.19 -27.48 -6.95
N GLN A 18 13.40 -26.62 -5.95
CA GLN A 18 14.74 -26.28 -5.48
C GLN A 18 14.96 -26.52 -3.99
N HIS A 19 13.93 -26.49 -3.14
CA HIS A 19 14.12 -26.42 -1.69
C HIS A 19 13.40 -27.54 -0.92
N ALA A 20 12.22 -27.97 -1.37
CA ALA A 20 11.36 -28.93 -0.67
C ALA A 20 12.11 -30.22 -0.30
N HIS A 21 12.86 -30.79 -1.25
CA HIS A 21 13.55 -32.07 -1.09
C HIS A 21 15.08 -31.95 -0.98
N GLU A 22 15.61 -30.73 -1.01
CA GLU A 22 17.05 -30.49 -0.86
C GLU A 22 17.42 -30.63 0.63
N ASN A 23 18.44 -31.45 0.91
CA ASN A 23 18.97 -31.58 2.26
C ASN A 23 20.00 -30.47 2.50
N ALA A 24 19.69 -29.53 3.38
CA ALA A 24 20.46 -28.32 3.62
C ALA A 24 20.52 -27.98 5.11
N ASP A 25 21.49 -27.14 5.48
CA ASP A 25 21.64 -26.65 6.85
C ASP A 25 20.54 -25.64 7.21
N HIS A 26 19.60 -26.07 8.04
CA HIS A 26 18.50 -25.26 8.57
C HIS A 26 18.80 -24.71 9.98
N GLY A 27 20.09 -24.50 10.30
CA GLY A 27 20.53 -23.86 11.53
C GLY A 27 20.29 -24.75 12.74
N THR A 28 19.49 -24.27 13.69
CA THR A 28 19.14 -25.01 14.92
C THR A 28 18.50 -26.38 14.69
N ALA A 29 17.86 -26.61 13.55
CA ALA A 29 17.31 -27.92 13.18
C ALA A 29 18.31 -28.89 12.51
N GLY A 30 19.51 -28.39 12.16
CA GLY A 30 20.55 -29.16 11.47
C GLY A 30 20.26 -29.44 10.00
N PHE A 31 20.87 -30.50 9.47
CA PHE A 31 20.75 -30.92 8.07
C PHE A 31 19.51 -31.79 7.87
N ILE A 32 18.45 -31.16 7.36
CA ILE A 32 17.19 -31.80 7.01
C ILE A 32 16.64 -31.23 5.69
N THR A 33 15.62 -31.86 5.14
CA THR A 33 14.93 -31.35 3.95
C THR A 33 14.07 -30.13 4.25
N GLY A 34 13.79 -29.31 3.24
CA GLY A 34 12.89 -28.16 3.37
C GLY A 34 11.51 -28.55 3.88
N ASP A 35 10.93 -29.65 3.39
CA ASP A 35 9.61 -30.12 3.83
C ASP A 35 9.61 -30.59 5.29
N GLU A 36 10.67 -31.29 5.73
CA GLU A 36 10.85 -31.65 7.14
C GLU A 36 10.99 -30.40 8.02
N TYR A 37 11.69 -29.37 7.52
CA TYR A 37 11.84 -28.11 8.25
C TYR A 37 10.52 -27.33 8.33
N LEU A 38 9.69 -27.32 7.29
CA LEU A 38 8.34 -26.73 7.37
C LEU A 38 7.46 -27.48 8.38
N ALA A 39 7.54 -28.82 8.40
CA ALA A 39 6.85 -29.62 9.40
C ALA A 39 7.35 -29.31 10.82
N PHE A 40 8.66 -29.12 11.00
CA PHE A 40 9.25 -28.64 12.24
C PHE A 40 8.66 -27.28 12.65
N LEU A 41 8.73 -26.27 11.79
CA LEU A 41 8.20 -24.92 12.04
C LEU A 41 6.71 -24.90 12.42
N SER A 42 5.91 -25.80 11.84
CA SER A 42 4.47 -25.90 12.14
C SER A 42 4.17 -26.39 13.57
N ASN A 43 5.10 -27.15 14.15
CA ASN A 43 5.00 -27.69 15.51
C ASN A 43 5.83 -26.90 16.53
N SER A 44 6.63 -25.94 16.07
CA SER A 44 7.52 -25.13 16.90
C SER A 44 6.76 -24.18 17.83
N ASP A 45 7.32 -23.99 19.02
CA ASP A 45 6.87 -22.94 19.93
C ASP A 45 7.43 -21.55 19.53
N GLN A 46 7.04 -20.52 20.27
CA GLN A 46 7.49 -19.15 19.98
C GLN A 46 9.01 -18.97 20.20
N ALA A 47 9.61 -19.70 21.14
CA ALA A 47 11.05 -19.64 21.38
C ALA A 47 11.82 -20.22 20.19
N THR A 48 11.42 -21.40 19.71
CA THR A 48 12.02 -22.04 18.55
C THR A 48 11.85 -21.19 17.28
N LEU A 49 10.68 -20.56 17.08
CA LEU A 49 10.48 -19.62 15.97
C LEU A 49 11.38 -18.38 16.08
N HIS A 50 11.65 -17.90 17.30
CA HIS A 50 12.60 -16.81 17.53
C HIS A 50 14.03 -17.23 17.17
N ASP A 51 14.45 -18.42 17.57
CA ASP A 51 15.76 -18.96 17.25
C ASP A 51 15.94 -19.12 15.72
N CYS A 52 14.91 -19.59 15.01
CA CYS A 52 14.93 -19.69 13.55
C CYS A 52 15.08 -18.30 12.89
N LEU A 53 14.42 -17.26 13.43
CA LEU A 53 14.60 -15.89 12.96
C LEU A 53 16.01 -15.36 13.27
N GLN A 54 16.61 -15.76 14.39
CA GLN A 54 17.99 -15.43 14.70
C GLN A 54 18.96 -16.07 13.70
N ASP A 55 18.73 -17.32 13.31
CA ASP A 55 19.51 -18.00 12.25
C ASP A 55 19.38 -17.26 10.91
N ALA A 56 18.17 -16.82 10.53
CA ALA A 56 17.95 -16.03 9.32
C ALA A 56 18.64 -14.65 9.37
N VAL A 57 18.54 -13.94 10.49
CA VAL A 57 19.22 -12.63 10.69
C VAL A 57 20.74 -12.79 10.68
N SER A 58 21.25 -13.94 11.12
CA SER A 58 22.68 -14.29 11.05
C SER A 58 23.16 -14.62 9.63
N GLY A 59 22.27 -14.68 8.65
CA GLY A 59 22.58 -14.85 7.25
C GLY A 59 22.38 -16.26 6.69
N ASN A 60 21.71 -17.17 7.42
CA ASN A 60 21.35 -18.47 6.87
C ASN A 60 20.23 -18.31 5.82
N SER A 61 20.61 -18.38 4.53
CA SER A 61 19.69 -18.21 3.40
C SER A 61 18.65 -19.32 3.28
N THR A 62 18.98 -20.54 3.72
CA THR A 62 18.07 -21.69 3.69
C THR A 62 16.93 -21.47 4.66
N VAL A 63 17.24 -21.06 5.90
CA VAL A 63 16.26 -20.71 6.93
C VAL A 63 15.44 -19.49 6.50
N GLU A 64 16.08 -18.45 5.97
CA GLU A 64 15.41 -17.26 5.42
C GLU A 64 14.35 -17.64 4.37
N ARG A 65 14.70 -18.52 3.43
CA ARG A 65 13.81 -18.97 2.36
C ARG A 65 12.66 -19.82 2.88
N ALA A 66 12.94 -20.71 3.83
CA ALA A 66 11.93 -21.55 4.46
C ALA A 66 10.93 -20.74 5.29
N LEU A 67 11.40 -19.77 6.08
CA LEU A 67 10.53 -18.86 6.83
C LEU A 67 9.66 -18.01 5.89
N LEU A 68 10.22 -17.55 4.77
CA LEU A 68 9.44 -16.82 3.76
C LEU A 68 8.30 -17.68 3.19
N HIS A 69 8.57 -18.96 2.91
CA HIS A 69 7.55 -19.88 2.42
C HIS A 69 6.51 -20.22 3.50
N TYR A 70 6.95 -20.51 4.72
CA TYR A 70 6.07 -20.79 5.86
C TYR A 70 5.11 -19.62 6.15
N PHE A 71 5.61 -18.38 6.15
CA PHE A 71 4.80 -17.19 6.40
C PHE A 71 4.15 -16.59 5.14
N GLN A 72 4.19 -17.26 3.98
CA GLN A 72 3.64 -16.75 2.73
C GLN A 72 2.15 -16.38 2.82
N GLY A 73 1.37 -17.14 3.61
CA GLY A 73 -0.03 -16.81 3.91
C GLY A 73 -0.21 -15.45 4.57
N MET A 74 0.76 -15.00 5.37
CA MET A 74 0.77 -13.68 6.00
C MET A 74 0.90 -12.56 4.95
N ALA A 75 1.80 -12.72 3.98
CA ALA A 75 1.96 -11.78 2.87
C ALA A 75 0.70 -11.74 1.98
N VAL A 76 0.11 -12.90 1.68
CA VAL A 76 -1.15 -12.99 0.92
C VAL A 76 -2.28 -12.27 1.65
N ASN A 77 -2.40 -12.44 2.96
CA ASN A 77 -3.40 -11.74 3.75
C ASN A 77 -3.16 -10.22 3.77
N ALA A 78 -1.92 -9.79 3.94
CA ALA A 78 -1.55 -8.37 3.92
C ALA A 78 -1.86 -7.71 2.58
N ALA A 79 -1.53 -8.36 1.46
CA ALA A 79 -1.84 -7.87 0.12
C ALA A 79 -3.35 -7.64 -0.10
N ARG A 80 -4.19 -8.44 0.57
CA ARG A 80 -5.66 -8.34 0.46
C ARG A 80 -6.28 -7.29 1.37
N THR A 81 -5.73 -7.10 2.56
CA THR A 81 -6.40 -6.39 3.67
C THR A 81 -5.70 -5.10 4.10
N CYS A 82 -4.39 -4.97 3.84
CA CYS A 82 -3.61 -3.81 4.26
C CYS A 82 -4.09 -2.53 3.57
N LYS A 83 -4.37 -1.49 4.36
CA LYS A 83 -4.76 -0.16 3.86
C LYS A 83 -3.71 0.41 2.90
N GLY A 84 -2.43 0.25 3.21
CA GLY A 84 -1.32 0.73 2.38
C GLY A 84 -1.32 0.18 0.95
N LEU A 85 -1.83 -1.04 0.74
CA LEU A 85 -1.86 -1.69 -0.58
C LEU A 85 -3.23 -1.59 -1.27
N ARG A 86 -4.22 -0.98 -0.62
CA ARG A 86 -5.60 -0.92 -1.12
C ARG A 86 -5.70 -0.17 -2.45
N TYR A 87 -4.88 0.85 -2.66
CA TYR A 87 -4.83 1.60 -3.92
C TYR A 87 -4.43 0.71 -5.10
N LEU A 88 -3.41 -0.14 -4.95
CA LEU A 88 -2.99 -1.05 -6.02
C LEU A 88 -4.12 -2.00 -6.42
N LYS A 89 -4.90 -2.45 -5.44
CA LYS A 89 -6.10 -3.25 -5.70
C LYS A 89 -7.18 -2.48 -6.46
N SER A 90 -7.39 -1.19 -6.17
CA SER A 90 -8.42 -0.39 -6.84
C SER A 90 -8.10 -0.12 -8.31
N ILE A 91 -6.81 -0.10 -8.68
CA ILE A 91 -6.34 0.01 -10.07
C ILE A 91 -6.08 -1.35 -10.74
N GLY A 92 -6.45 -2.46 -10.10
CA GLY A 92 -6.32 -3.81 -10.66
C GLY A 92 -4.92 -4.45 -10.56
N GLN A 93 -3.97 -3.81 -9.89
CA GLN A 93 -2.59 -4.29 -9.70
C GLN A 93 -2.45 -5.21 -8.48
N GLN A 94 -3.16 -6.34 -8.48
CA GLN A 94 -3.15 -7.30 -7.37
C GLN A 94 -1.81 -8.03 -7.22
N ASP A 95 -1.15 -8.35 -8.34
CA ASP A 95 0.17 -9.00 -8.35
C ASP A 95 1.25 -8.09 -7.75
N GLU A 96 1.19 -6.79 -8.02
CA GLU A 96 2.12 -5.81 -7.46
C GLU A 96 1.93 -5.68 -5.94
N ALA A 97 0.68 -5.63 -5.48
CA ALA A 97 0.37 -5.61 -4.05
C ALA A 97 0.95 -6.83 -3.32
N LEU A 98 0.85 -8.03 -3.91
CA LEU A 98 1.47 -9.21 -3.31
C LEU A 98 2.99 -9.16 -3.37
N THR A 99 3.57 -8.70 -4.47
CA THR A 99 5.03 -8.60 -4.63
C THR A 99 5.62 -7.68 -3.55
N ILE A 100 5.00 -6.54 -3.28
CA ILE A 100 5.40 -5.64 -2.20
C ILE A 100 5.24 -6.31 -0.83
N ALA A 101 4.16 -7.05 -0.60
CA ALA A 101 3.95 -7.74 0.67
C ALA A 101 4.96 -8.87 0.92
N VAL A 102 5.28 -9.67 -0.11
CA VAL A 102 6.31 -10.73 -0.05
C VAL A 102 7.68 -10.11 0.20
N HIS A 103 8.01 -9.03 -0.50
CA HIS A 103 9.27 -8.33 -0.30
C HIS A 103 9.39 -7.77 1.13
N ALA A 104 8.32 -7.15 1.64
CA ALA A 104 8.30 -6.67 3.01
C ALA A 104 8.44 -7.81 4.04
N LEU A 105 7.80 -8.96 3.81
CA LEU A 105 7.96 -10.14 4.67
C LEU A 105 9.41 -10.62 4.67
N TRP A 106 10.01 -10.76 3.49
CA TRP A 106 11.41 -11.15 3.31
C TRP A 106 12.36 -10.21 4.06
N GLU A 107 12.24 -8.89 3.85
CA GLU A 107 13.05 -7.93 4.58
C GLU A 107 12.83 -7.99 6.09
N THR A 108 11.60 -8.25 6.53
CA THR A 108 11.28 -8.35 7.97
C THR A 108 11.96 -9.56 8.60
N ILE A 109 11.96 -10.71 7.92
CA ILE A 109 12.68 -11.91 8.37
C ILE A 109 14.16 -11.61 8.55
N LYS A 110 14.79 -10.98 7.55
CA LYS A 110 16.23 -10.66 7.56
C LYS A 110 16.66 -9.63 8.61
N THR A 111 15.73 -8.81 9.07
CA THR A 111 16.02 -7.67 9.95
C THR A 111 15.16 -7.70 11.21
N TYR A 112 14.68 -8.90 11.58
CA TYR A 112 13.78 -9.07 12.71
C TYR A 112 14.44 -8.55 14.01
N PRO A 113 13.74 -7.75 14.83
CA PRO A 113 14.30 -7.23 16.07
C PRO A 113 14.45 -8.35 17.11
N LEU A 114 15.66 -8.89 17.23
CA LEU A 114 15.98 -10.05 18.09
C LEU A 114 15.69 -9.82 19.59
N GLN A 115 15.62 -8.57 20.05
CA GLN A 115 15.22 -8.28 21.43
C GLN A 115 13.76 -8.66 21.76
N ARG A 116 12.92 -8.95 20.75
CA ARG A 116 11.50 -9.31 20.94
C ARG A 116 11.28 -10.81 20.86
N THR A 117 11.27 -11.45 22.02
CA THR A 117 11.15 -12.91 22.17
C THR A 117 9.71 -13.40 22.38
N SER A 118 8.79 -12.52 22.79
CA SER A 118 7.38 -12.87 22.98
C SER A 118 6.53 -12.52 21.77
N SER A 119 5.52 -13.34 21.46
CA SER A 119 4.57 -13.11 20.35
C SER A 119 5.28 -12.85 18.99
N VAL A 120 6.24 -13.71 18.66
CA VAL A 120 7.12 -13.62 17.48
C VAL A 120 6.32 -13.44 16.20
N THR A 121 5.30 -14.27 15.97
CA THR A 121 4.47 -14.18 14.75
C THR A 121 3.75 -12.84 14.65
N GLY A 122 3.20 -12.34 15.76
CA GLY A 122 2.53 -11.03 15.81
C GLY A 122 3.50 -9.87 15.59
N ASN A 123 4.70 -9.95 16.17
CA ASN A 123 5.75 -8.95 15.96
C ASN A 123 6.22 -8.93 14.51
N LEU A 124 6.43 -10.10 13.91
CA LEU A 124 6.80 -10.25 12.51
C LEU A 124 5.74 -9.61 11.61
N GLN A 125 4.47 -9.92 11.85
CA GLN A 125 3.36 -9.31 11.10
C GLN A 125 3.34 -7.79 11.23
N MET A 126 3.52 -7.26 12.45
CA MET A 126 3.51 -5.82 12.69
C MET A 126 4.69 -5.11 12.03
N GLU A 127 5.90 -5.68 12.09
CA GLU A 127 7.08 -5.10 11.42
C GLU A 127 6.92 -5.15 9.89
N MET A 128 6.38 -6.24 9.34
CA MET A 128 6.04 -6.32 7.91
C MET A 128 5.04 -5.22 7.51
N LEU A 129 3.96 -5.04 8.27
CA LEU A 129 2.95 -4.01 7.99
C LEU A 129 3.52 -2.59 8.10
N LYS A 130 4.42 -2.32 9.06
CA LYS A 130 5.14 -1.04 9.16
C LYS A 130 5.97 -0.78 7.90
N ARG A 131 6.68 -1.80 7.40
CA ARG A 131 7.48 -1.70 6.15
C ARG A 131 6.60 -1.39 4.95
N ILE A 132 5.51 -2.13 4.77
CA ILE A 132 4.52 -1.89 3.69
C ILE A 132 4.00 -0.45 3.76
N THR A 133 3.62 0.01 4.95
CA THR A 133 3.04 1.36 5.10
C THR A 133 4.07 2.45 4.81
N ARG A 134 5.31 2.29 5.27
CA ARG A 134 6.41 3.25 5.00
C ARG A 134 6.81 3.28 3.52
N SER A 135 6.98 2.12 2.89
CA SER A 135 7.42 2.03 1.49
C SER A 135 6.39 2.61 0.53
N VAL A 136 5.10 2.38 0.81
CA VAL A 136 4.02 2.91 -0.01
C VAL A 136 3.81 4.39 0.31
N SER A 137 3.82 4.81 1.58
CA SER A 137 3.70 6.23 1.97
C SER A 137 4.83 7.11 1.41
N ALA A 138 6.03 6.57 1.19
CA ALA A 138 7.16 7.29 0.60
C ALA A 138 7.03 7.49 -0.93
N LYS A 139 6.33 6.59 -1.63
CA LYS A 139 6.03 6.70 -3.08
C LYS A 139 4.67 7.37 -3.36
N LEU A 140 3.85 7.50 -2.33
CA LEU A 140 2.54 8.16 -2.36
C LEU A 140 2.49 9.68 -2.31
N PRO A 141 3.55 10.48 -2.03
CA PRO A 141 3.39 11.94 -2.03
C PRO A 141 2.86 12.49 -3.36
N GLN A 142 2.97 11.72 -4.45
CA GLN A 142 2.50 12.09 -5.78
C GLN A 142 1.10 11.58 -6.15
N ILE A 143 0.51 10.65 -5.38
CA ILE A 143 -0.79 10.01 -5.72
C ILE A 143 -1.81 10.11 -4.57
N MET A 144 -1.38 10.18 -3.31
CA MET A 144 -2.29 10.19 -2.15
C MET A 144 -2.69 11.56 -1.61
N ALA A 145 -2.11 12.64 -2.12
CA ALA A 145 -2.64 13.99 -1.87
C ALA A 145 -4.13 14.10 -2.28
N GLU A 146 -4.63 13.19 -3.13
CA GLU A 146 -6.01 13.19 -3.62
C GLU A 146 -6.96 12.21 -2.89
N GLN A 147 -6.49 11.32 -2.00
CA GLN A 147 -7.35 10.22 -1.48
C GLN A 147 -7.33 9.96 0.03
N THR A 148 -6.53 10.66 0.83
CA THR A 148 -6.57 10.53 2.30
C THR A 148 -6.65 11.91 2.96
N TYR A 149 -7.86 12.45 3.10
CA TYR A 149 -8.16 13.43 4.15
C TYR A 149 -9.35 12.91 4.93
N GLY A 150 -9.02 12.12 5.95
CA GLY A 150 -9.94 11.44 6.83
C GLY A 150 -9.12 10.65 7.82
N ASP A 151 -8.34 11.37 8.64
CA ASP A 151 -7.77 10.97 9.94
C ASP A 151 -6.84 12.10 10.46
N PHE A 152 -7.29 13.37 10.42
CA PHE A 152 -6.51 14.49 10.99
C PHE A 152 -6.86 14.76 12.47
N GLU A 153 -7.93 14.16 13.01
CA GLU A 153 -8.35 14.40 14.40
C GLU A 153 -7.48 13.70 15.46
N ILE A 154 -6.58 12.78 15.09
CA ILE A 154 -5.70 12.11 16.07
C ILE A 154 -4.34 12.83 16.20
N ALA A 155 -3.87 13.51 15.14
CA ALA A 155 -2.58 14.21 15.16
C ALA A 155 -2.58 15.45 16.09
N GLU A 156 -3.74 16.07 16.30
CA GLU A 156 -3.88 17.24 17.16
C GLU A 156 -3.91 16.89 18.66
N SER A 157 -4.15 15.62 19.02
CA SER A 157 -4.19 15.14 20.40
C SER A 157 -2.84 14.71 20.98
N ILE A 158 -1.80 14.57 20.15
CA ILE A 158 -0.46 14.11 20.59
C ILE A 158 0.51 15.30 20.78
N HIS A 159 0.13 16.51 20.37
CA HIS A 159 0.99 17.71 20.48
C HIS A 159 0.70 18.58 21.72
N SER A 160 -0.15 18.16 22.66
CA SER A 160 -0.54 19.01 23.79
C SER A 160 0.28 18.83 25.08
N GLU A 161 1.33 18.01 25.13
CA GLU A 161 2.15 17.92 26.34
C GLU A 161 3.67 17.83 26.05
N SER A 162 4.35 18.91 26.46
CA SER A 162 5.78 19.02 26.76
C SER A 162 6.80 18.91 25.61
N CYS A 163 7.42 20.04 25.26
CA CYS A 163 8.84 20.27 25.54
C CYS A 163 9.25 21.71 25.22
N THR A 164 9.57 22.45 26.27
CA THR A 164 10.31 23.72 26.28
C THR A 164 11.76 23.50 25.83
N SER A 165 12.22 24.17 24.77
CA SER A 165 13.61 24.68 24.65
C SER A 165 13.87 25.51 23.37
N ALA A 166 14.18 26.79 23.59
CA ALA A 166 14.99 27.76 22.83
C ALA A 166 14.67 28.13 21.35
N PRO A 167 14.75 29.43 20.99
CA PRO A 167 14.49 29.92 19.63
C PRO A 167 15.73 29.78 18.74
N MET A 168 15.63 29.04 17.64
CA MET A 168 16.67 28.98 16.61
C MET A 168 16.25 29.88 15.44
N GLU A 169 17.15 30.78 15.06
CA GLU A 169 16.96 31.87 14.11
C GLU A 169 16.45 31.39 12.75
N ALA A 170 15.41 32.08 12.26
CA ALA A 170 14.85 31.87 10.93
C ALA A 170 15.83 32.41 9.87
N HIS A 171 16.57 31.52 9.22
CA HIS A 171 17.20 31.86 7.95
C HIS A 171 16.10 31.95 6.87
N PRO A 172 15.93 33.08 6.17
CA PRO A 172 14.99 33.18 5.07
C PRO A 172 15.49 32.29 3.93
N MET A 173 14.81 31.16 3.72
CA MET A 173 15.05 30.34 2.54
C MET A 173 14.43 31.09 1.36
N GLU A 174 15.26 31.82 0.60
CA GLU A 174 14.85 32.39 -0.68
C GLU A 174 14.47 31.25 -1.63
N CYS A 175 13.16 31.01 -1.77
CA CYS A 175 12.63 30.14 -2.80
C CYS A 175 12.98 30.74 -4.17
N ARG A 176 14.02 30.21 -4.81
CA ARG A 176 14.22 30.44 -6.25
C ARG A 176 12.99 29.90 -6.99
N PRO A 177 12.33 30.69 -7.84
CA PRO A 177 11.22 30.19 -8.63
C PRO A 177 11.76 29.10 -9.55
N HIS A 178 11.20 27.89 -9.42
CA HIS A 178 11.42 26.83 -10.39
C HIS A 178 10.67 27.26 -11.66
N GLU A 179 11.36 27.95 -12.56
CA GLU A 179 10.92 28.07 -13.95
C GLU A 179 10.84 26.65 -14.53
N GLU A 180 9.78 26.41 -15.32
CA GLU A 180 9.33 25.12 -15.89
C GLU A 180 8.31 24.31 -15.06
N SER A 181 7.21 24.95 -14.64
CA SER A 181 5.97 24.23 -14.31
C SER A 181 5.11 24.04 -15.55
N ILE A 182 5.22 22.86 -16.16
CA ILE A 182 4.28 22.35 -17.15
C ILE A 182 2.92 22.18 -16.44
N GLY A 183 2.01 23.13 -16.65
CA GLY A 183 0.59 23.07 -16.31
C GLY A 183 0.24 22.84 -14.83
N SER A 184 -0.45 23.81 -14.19
CA SER A 184 -1.06 23.56 -12.88
C SER A 184 -1.95 22.30 -12.96
N PRO A 185 -1.85 21.34 -12.02
CA PRO A 185 -2.67 20.13 -11.99
C PRO A 185 -4.19 20.40 -12.09
N TRP A 186 -4.61 21.57 -11.61
CA TRP A 186 -5.99 22.04 -11.73
C TRP A 186 -6.43 22.31 -13.17
N ILE A 187 -5.52 22.82 -14.02
CA ILE A 187 -5.78 23.08 -15.44
C ILE A 187 -6.03 21.75 -16.17
N GLU A 188 -5.27 20.71 -15.85
CA GLU A 188 -5.48 19.37 -16.43
C GLU A 188 -6.85 18.80 -16.04
N VAL A 189 -7.26 18.94 -14.78
CA VAL A 189 -8.58 18.51 -14.31
C VAL A 189 -9.69 19.25 -15.05
N MET A 190 -9.57 20.57 -15.22
CA MET A 190 -10.56 21.36 -15.99
C MET A 190 -10.64 20.92 -17.46
N ARG A 191 -9.50 20.62 -18.10
CA ARG A 191 -9.46 20.14 -19.49
C ARG A 191 -10.13 18.77 -19.64
N VAL A 192 -9.90 17.86 -18.69
CA VAL A 192 -10.55 16.54 -18.67
C VAL A 192 -12.07 16.69 -18.51
N LEU A 193 -12.54 17.60 -17.64
CA LEU A 193 -13.96 17.88 -17.49
C LEU A 193 -14.56 18.51 -18.75
N GLU A 194 -13.88 19.47 -19.36
CA GLU A 194 -14.30 20.09 -20.62
C GLU A 194 -14.40 19.06 -21.76
N TRP A 195 -13.38 18.22 -21.92
CA TRP A 195 -13.38 17.10 -22.86
C TRP A 195 -14.54 16.14 -22.60
N SER A 196 -14.82 15.82 -21.33
CA SER A 196 -15.90 14.88 -20.97
C SER A 196 -17.29 15.39 -21.36
N VAL A 197 -17.49 16.72 -21.33
CA VAL A 197 -18.74 17.36 -21.77
C VAL A 197 -18.80 17.41 -23.29
N LYS A 198 -17.71 17.82 -23.96
CA LYS A 198 -17.64 17.88 -25.44
C LYS A 198 -17.86 16.52 -26.11
N THR A 199 -17.39 15.44 -25.48
CA THR A 199 -17.53 14.07 -26.00
C THR A 199 -18.77 13.35 -25.49
N HIS A 200 -19.65 14.03 -24.75
CA HIS A 200 -20.82 13.44 -24.09
C HIS A 200 -20.49 12.23 -23.19
N ALA A 201 -19.26 12.13 -22.69
CA ALA A 201 -18.87 11.12 -21.72
C ALA A 201 -19.52 11.36 -20.35
N LEU A 202 -19.74 12.63 -20.01
CA LEU A 202 -20.52 13.11 -18.87
C LEU A 202 -21.50 14.19 -19.35
N SER A 203 -22.68 14.26 -18.72
CA SER A 203 -23.55 15.43 -18.87
C SER A 203 -22.95 16.65 -18.16
N VAL A 204 -23.39 17.85 -18.53
CA VAL A 204 -22.95 19.12 -17.89
C VAL A 204 -23.19 19.08 -16.37
N SER A 205 -24.32 18.52 -15.94
CA SER A 205 -24.66 18.38 -14.52
C SER A 205 -23.73 17.42 -13.77
N GLU A 206 -23.31 16.33 -14.41
CA GLU A 206 -22.40 15.33 -13.82
C GLU A 206 -20.96 15.82 -13.82
N ALA A 207 -20.52 16.53 -14.85
CA ALA A 207 -19.20 17.16 -14.89
C ALA A 207 -19.09 18.27 -13.83
N LYS A 208 -20.15 19.08 -13.65
CA LYS A 208 -20.23 20.08 -12.59
C LYS A 208 -20.20 19.44 -11.20
N LEU A 209 -21.00 18.38 -10.99
CA LEU A 209 -21.01 17.63 -9.73
C LEU A 209 -19.63 17.01 -9.42
N LEU A 210 -18.98 16.43 -10.43
CA LEU A 210 -17.65 15.85 -10.27
C LEU A 210 -16.62 16.93 -9.94
N GLY A 211 -16.64 18.06 -10.66
CA GLY A 211 -15.75 19.20 -10.42
C GLY A 211 -15.93 19.80 -9.01
N GLN A 212 -17.17 20.09 -8.62
CA GLN A 212 -17.51 20.59 -7.29
C GLN A 212 -17.08 19.62 -6.20
N TYR A 213 -17.32 18.31 -6.37
CA TYR A 213 -16.90 17.31 -5.40
C TYR A 213 -15.37 17.20 -5.28
N THR A 214 -14.64 17.32 -6.40
CA THR A 214 -13.17 17.25 -6.41
C THR A 214 -12.52 18.49 -5.78
N SER A 215 -13.12 19.67 -5.91
CA SER A 215 -12.61 20.90 -5.30
C SER A 215 -13.13 21.17 -3.89
N ALA A 216 -14.24 20.56 -3.50
CA ALA A 216 -14.88 20.78 -2.21
C ALA A 216 -14.10 20.17 -1.04
N THR A 217 -14.04 20.93 0.05
CA THR A 217 -13.64 20.47 1.39
C THR A 217 -14.67 19.50 1.98
N THR A 218 -14.32 18.80 3.06
CA THR A 218 -15.22 17.83 3.70
C THR A 218 -16.55 18.46 4.15
N LYS A 219 -16.50 19.66 4.72
CA LYS A 219 -17.71 20.40 5.14
C LYS A 219 -18.59 20.77 3.94
N GLU A 220 -17.98 21.18 2.85
CA GLU A 220 -18.69 21.51 1.61
C GLU A 220 -19.28 20.27 0.93
N ARG A 221 -18.65 19.10 1.03
CA ARG A 221 -19.21 17.84 0.51
C ARG A 221 -20.45 17.39 1.29
N HIS A 222 -20.46 17.55 2.62
CA HIS A 222 -21.66 17.29 3.42
C HIS A 222 -22.79 18.24 3.03
N LYS A 223 -22.49 19.54 2.90
CA LYS A 223 -23.47 20.53 2.42
C LYS A 223 -23.97 20.21 1.01
N LEU A 224 -23.10 19.76 0.11
CA LEU A 224 -23.46 19.34 -1.24
C LEU A 224 -24.36 18.09 -1.24
N ALA A 225 -24.14 17.15 -0.33
CA ALA A 225 -25.00 15.98 -0.14
C ALA A 225 -26.40 16.41 0.35
N ASP A 226 -26.44 17.34 1.31
CA ASP A 226 -27.69 17.91 1.83
C ASP A 226 -28.47 18.68 0.74
N GLU A 227 -27.78 19.49 -0.07
CA GLU A 227 -28.36 20.21 -1.21
C GLU A 227 -28.94 19.28 -2.28
N LEU A 228 -28.40 18.07 -2.40
CA LEU A 228 -28.86 17.05 -3.36
C LEU A 228 -29.87 16.06 -2.75
N ALA A 229 -30.23 16.22 -1.48
CA ALA A 229 -31.08 15.29 -0.71
C ALA A 229 -30.57 13.83 -0.78
N MET A 230 -29.26 13.63 -0.68
CA MET A 230 -28.60 12.32 -0.69
C MET A 230 -27.73 12.15 0.56
N SER A 231 -27.52 10.92 1.00
CA SER A 231 -26.51 10.65 2.03
C SER A 231 -25.08 10.86 1.50
N SER A 232 -24.15 11.19 2.39
CA SER A 232 -22.73 11.35 2.02
C SER A 232 -22.13 10.09 1.38
N SER A 233 -22.57 8.90 1.83
CA SER A 233 -22.21 7.61 1.22
C SER A 233 -22.75 7.46 -0.20
N GLU A 234 -24.02 7.79 -0.44
CA GLU A 234 -24.63 7.70 -1.78
C GLU A 234 -24.02 8.71 -2.75
N LEU A 235 -23.65 9.91 -2.27
CA LEU A 235 -22.91 10.89 -3.05
C LEU A 235 -21.54 10.35 -3.45
N SER A 236 -20.80 9.75 -2.52
CA SER A 236 -19.49 9.15 -2.77
C SER A 236 -19.55 7.98 -3.77
N ASP A 237 -20.58 7.13 -3.66
CA ASP A 237 -20.82 6.04 -4.60
C ASP A 237 -21.15 6.54 -6.00
N LYS A 238 -22.01 7.57 -6.09
CA LYS A 238 -22.35 8.23 -7.36
C LYS A 238 -21.11 8.83 -8.02
N ILE A 239 -20.26 9.53 -7.27
CA ILE A 239 -18.99 10.07 -7.78
C ILE A 239 -18.05 8.94 -8.23
N SER A 240 -17.97 7.84 -7.48
CA SER A 240 -17.14 6.68 -7.83
C SER A 240 -17.61 6.01 -9.13
N VAL A 241 -18.92 6.01 -9.40
CA VAL A 241 -19.48 5.55 -10.68
C VAL A 241 -19.11 6.51 -11.81
N LEU A 242 -19.22 7.83 -11.60
CA LEU A 242 -18.83 8.84 -12.59
C LEU A 242 -17.34 8.76 -12.96
N LYS A 243 -16.45 8.65 -11.96
CA LYS A 243 -15.01 8.47 -12.15
C LYS A 243 -14.69 7.21 -12.97
N ARG A 244 -15.31 6.07 -12.64
CA ARG A 244 -15.14 4.81 -13.40
C ARG A 244 -15.67 4.89 -14.82
N ARG A 245 -16.75 5.63 -15.05
CA ARG A 245 -17.30 5.84 -16.39
C ARG A 245 -16.38 6.73 -17.23
N LEU A 246 -15.88 7.82 -16.64
CA LEU A 246 -14.91 8.72 -17.28
C LEU A 246 -13.60 7.99 -17.61
N ALA A 247 -13.03 7.22 -16.68
CA ALA A 247 -11.81 6.45 -16.91
C ALA A 247 -11.95 5.44 -18.07
N ARG A 248 -13.09 4.72 -18.15
CA ARG A 248 -13.37 3.82 -19.27
C ARG A 248 -13.47 4.55 -20.60
N ARG A 249 -14.07 5.74 -20.62
CA ARG A 249 -14.23 6.55 -21.84
C ARG A 249 -12.89 7.14 -22.31
N LEU A 250 -12.06 7.61 -21.39
CA LEU A 250 -10.70 8.07 -21.69
C LEU A 250 -9.86 6.93 -22.29
N ALA A 251 -9.91 5.74 -21.68
CA ALA A 251 -9.23 4.55 -22.20
C ALA A 251 -9.72 4.16 -23.61
N SER A 252 -11.04 4.22 -23.87
CA SER A 252 -11.59 3.93 -25.20
C SER A 252 -11.27 4.98 -26.26
N ALA A 253 -10.97 6.22 -25.84
CA ALA A 253 -10.65 7.33 -26.73
C ALA A 253 -9.14 7.46 -27.01
N GLY A 254 -8.30 6.58 -26.43
CA GLY A 254 -6.85 6.63 -26.59
C GLY A 254 -6.20 7.89 -26.00
N VAL A 255 -6.87 8.55 -25.05
CA VAL A 255 -6.35 9.75 -24.39
C VAL A 255 -5.34 9.31 -23.34
N GLU A 256 -4.05 9.49 -23.64
CA GLU A 256 -2.97 9.25 -22.69
C GLU A 256 -2.95 10.32 -21.60
N ARG A 257 -2.39 9.98 -20.44
CA ARG A 257 -2.27 10.92 -19.31
C ARG A 257 -1.36 12.08 -19.74
N GLY A 258 -1.93 13.29 -19.82
CA GLY A 258 -1.23 14.48 -20.33
C GLY A 258 -1.41 14.77 -21.82
N SER A 259 -2.18 13.96 -22.57
CA SER A 259 -2.37 14.16 -24.03
C SER A 259 -3.46 15.17 -24.39
N LEU A 260 -4.21 15.68 -23.41
CA LEU A 260 -5.12 16.82 -23.58
C LEU A 260 -4.32 18.12 -23.44
N MET A 261 -3.27 18.26 -24.27
CA MET A 261 -2.49 19.49 -24.40
C MET A 261 -3.13 20.46 -25.39
#